data_AF-A0A365ZCP4-F1
#
_entry.id   AF-A0A365ZCP4-F1
#
_cell.length_a   1.000
_cell.length_b   1.000
_cell.length_c   1.000
_cell.angle_alpha   90.00
_cell.angle_beta   90.00
_cell.angle_gamma   90.00
#
_symmetry.space_group_name_H-M   'P 1'
#
loop_
_entity.id
_entity.type
_entity.pdbx_description
1 polymer ?
#
loop_
_entity_poly.entity_id
_entity_poly.type
_entity_poly.pdbx_seq_one_letter_code
_entity_poly.pdbx_strand_id
1 'polypeptide(L)'
;MLAGACAAFAAFEIVKHQGWTIPAGIVGAALPLAGRLGKPVRVVAGHWAPPVVVLAAFTFLPDTNEQAAPGFTLGLTWLAHVAIARAARKSAA
;
A
#
# COMPACT_ATOMS: atom_id res chain seq x y z
N MET A 1 10.21 8.68 -7.69
CA MET A 1 10.03 7.58 -8.66
C MET A 1 9.21 6.43 -8.07
N LEU A 2 9.66 5.76 -7.00
CA LEU A 2 8.93 4.61 -6.41
C LEU A 2 7.45 4.91 -6.07
N ALA A 3 7.18 6.00 -5.32
CA ALA A 3 5.82 6.37 -4.94
C ALA A 3 4.88 6.52 -6.15
N GLY A 4 5.36 7.18 -7.20
CA GLY A 4 4.59 7.39 -8.43
C GLY A 4 4.33 6.08 -9.17
N ALA A 5 5.31 5.18 -9.23
CA ALA A 5 5.15 3.86 -9.84
C ALA A 5 4.11 3.02 -9.09
N CYS A 6 4.19 2.97 -7.76
CA CYS A 6 3.22 2.25 -6.93
C CYS A 6 1.80 2.83 -7.08
N ALA A 7 1.65 4.16 -7.08
CA ALA A 7 0.36 4.81 -7.24
C ALA A 7 -0.24 4.59 -8.63
N ALA A 8 0.57 4.69 -9.69
CA ALA A 8 0.11 4.45 -11.06
C ALA A 8 -0.33 2.99 -11.25
N PHE A 9 0.45 2.04 -10.72
CA PHE A 9 0.09 0.62 -10.83
C PHE A 9 -1.14 0.27 -9.98
N ALA A 10 -1.29 0.87 -8.80
CA ALA A 10 -2.50 0.71 -7.99
C ALA A 10 -3.75 1.25 -8.71
N ALA A 11 -3.64 2.40 -9.38
CA ALA A 11 -4.74 2.92 -10.19
C ALA A 11 -5.10 1.97 -11.35
N PHE A 12 -4.10 1.40 -12.02
CA PHE A 12 -4.31 0.37 -13.03
C PHE A 12 -5.01 -0.87 -12.47
N GLU A 13 -4.57 -1.41 -11.32
CA GLU A 13 -5.20 -2.56 -10.67
C GLU A 13 -6.67 -2.29 -10.32
N ILE A 14 -6.95 -1.12 -9.74
CA ILE A 14 -8.31 -0.71 -9.39
C ILE A 14 -9.20 -0.67 -10.63
N VAL A 15 -8.70 -0.08 -11.72
CA VAL A 15 -9.45 0.02 -12.98
C VAL A 15 -9.67 -1.36 -13.61
N LYS A 16 -8.65 -2.22 -13.60
CA LYS A 16 -8.69 -3.54 -14.25
C LYS A 16 -9.54 -4.56 -13.50
N HIS A 17 -9.40 -4.63 -12.18
CA HIS A 17 -9.99 -5.69 -11.37
C HIS A 17 -11.28 -5.26 -10.67
N GLN A 18 -11.49 -3.96 -10.46
CA GLN A 18 -12.70 -3.41 -9.83
C GLN A 18 -13.05 -4.10 -8.49
N GLY A 19 -14.29 -3.93 -8.02
CA GLY A 19 -14.81 -4.66 -6.86
C GLY A 19 -13.98 -4.41 -5.59
N TRP A 20 -13.44 -5.48 -5.01
CA TRP A 20 -12.68 -5.43 -3.75
C TRP A 20 -11.34 -4.70 -3.84
N THR A 21 -10.80 -4.45 -5.04
CA THR A 21 -9.57 -3.65 -5.19
C THR A 21 -9.78 -2.19 -4.81
N ILE A 22 -10.99 -1.63 -4.99
CA ILE A 22 -11.33 -0.26 -4.61
C ILE A 22 -11.22 -0.04 -3.09
N PRO A 23 -11.96 -0.77 -2.22
CA PRO A 23 -11.84 -0.60 -0.78
C PRO A 23 -10.44 -0.98 -0.30
N ALA A 24 -9.78 -1.99 -0.87
CA ALA A 24 -8.42 -2.37 -0.49
C ALA A 24 -7.41 -1.25 -0.78
N GLY A 25 -7.52 -0.59 -1.94
CA GLY A 25 -6.71 0.57 -2.30
C GLY A 25 -6.90 1.74 -1.34
N ILE A 26 -8.15 2.06 -0.98
CA ILE A 26 -8.49 3.10 0.00
C ILE A 26 -7.88 2.77 1.37
N VAL A 27 -8.06 1.53 1.83
CA VAL A 27 -7.52 1.06 3.12
C VAL A 27 -6.00 1.15 3.15
N GLY A 28 -5.30 0.66 2.12
CA GLY A 28 -3.84 0.77 2.06
C GLY A 28 -3.34 2.21 2.06
N ALA A 29 -4.03 3.12 1.34
CA ALA A 29 -3.71 4.54 1.35
C ALA A 29 -3.97 5.22 2.71
N ALA A 30 -4.98 4.76 3.45
CA ALA A 30 -5.36 5.30 4.75
C ALA A 30 -4.60 4.68 5.94
N LEU A 31 -4.03 3.48 5.80
CA LEU A 31 -3.39 2.73 6.89
C LEU A 31 -2.37 3.54 7.70
N PRO A 32 -1.49 4.35 7.07
CA PRO A 32 -0.54 5.17 7.82
C PRO A 32 -1.18 6.28 8.65
N LEU A 33 -2.42 6.68 8.34
CA LEU A 33 -3.20 7.63 9.15
C LEU A 33 -3.68 6.98 10.46
N ALA A 34 -3.79 5.65 10.49
CA ALA A 34 -4.09 4.88 11.71
C ALA A 34 -2.97 4.98 12.77
N GLY A 35 -1.81 5.57 12.43
CA GLY A 35 -0.78 5.91 13.42
C GLY A 35 -1.25 6.86 14.53
N ARG A 36 -2.44 7.44 14.43
CA ARG A 36 -3.11 8.16 15.51
C ARG A 36 -3.62 7.27 16.64
N LEU A 37 -3.74 5.96 16.42
CA LEU A 37 -4.22 4.98 17.41
C LEU A 37 -3.16 4.61 18.45
N GLY A 38 -1.89 5.00 18.25
CA GLY A 38 -0.84 4.80 19.24
C GLY A 38 0.56 4.68 18.62
N LYS A 39 1.60 4.84 19.46
CA LYS A 39 3.01 4.68 19.06
C LYS A 39 3.30 3.37 18.31
N PRO A 40 2.89 2.17 18.78
CA PRO A 40 3.23 0.93 18.07
C PRO A 40 2.60 0.85 16.68
N VAL A 41 1.33 1.24 16.56
CA VAL A 41 0.61 1.26 15.27
C VAL A 41 1.28 2.22 14.30
N ARG A 42 1.70 3.40 14.77
CA ARG A 42 2.42 4.38 13.94
C ARG A 42 3.75 3.85 13.41
N VAL A 43 4.50 3.12 14.22
CA VAL A 43 5.78 2.53 13.80
C VAL A 43 5.55 1.51 12.69
N VAL A 44 4.60 0.59 12.88
CA VAL A 44 4.29 -0.45 11.89
C VAL A 44 3.73 0.17 10.61
N ALA A 45 2.71 1.04 10.73
CA ALA A 45 2.04 1.66 9.59
C ALA A 45 2.97 2.59 8.79
N GLY A 46 3.99 3.17 9.42
CA GLY A 46 4.99 4.01 8.77
C GLY A 46 6.24 3.26 8.26
N HIS A 47 6.37 1.96 8.54
CA HIS A 47 7.52 1.16 8.11
C HIS A 47 7.33 0.64 6.69
N TRP A 48 8.43 0.47 5.95
CA TRP A 48 8.41 0.00 4.56
C TRP A 48 8.23 -1.52 4.46
N ALA A 49 8.71 -2.28 5.45
CA ALA A 49 8.68 -3.75 5.39
C ALA A 49 7.26 -4.35 5.38
N PRO A 50 6.30 -3.90 6.21
CA PRO A 50 4.95 -4.47 6.20
C PRO A 50 4.25 -4.44 4.83
N PRO A 51 4.18 -3.32 4.08
CA PRO A 51 3.58 -3.34 2.76
C PRO A 51 4.36 -4.19 1.75
N VAL A 52 5.69 -4.30 1.88
CA VAL A 52 6.49 -5.21 1.04
C VAL A 52 6.16 -6.68 1.31
N VAL A 53 5.94 -7.06 2.58
CA VAL A 53 5.51 -8.41 2.94
C VAL A 53 4.11 -8.71 2.37
N VAL A 54 3.18 -7.75 2.44
CA VAL A 54 1.86 -7.89 1.81
C VAL A 54 2.00 -8.12 0.30
N LEU A 55 2.79 -7.30 -0.39
CA LEU A 55 3.02 -7.45 -1.83
C LEU A 55 3.57 -8.84 -2.17
N ALA A 56 4.59 -9.30 -1.43
CA ALA A 56 5.16 -10.63 -1.61
C ALA A 56 4.11 -11.73 -1.37
N ALA A 57 3.36 -11.66 -0.26
CA ALA A 57 2.33 -12.62 0.06
C ALA A 57 1.28 -12.73 -1.05
N PHE A 58 0.77 -11.61 -1.55
CA PHE A 58 -0.23 -11.61 -2.63
C PHE A 58 0.37 -11.84 -4.03
N THR A 59 1.69 -11.86 -4.16
CA THR A 59 2.36 -12.33 -5.40
C THR A 59 2.50 -13.84 -5.42
N PHE A 60 2.76 -14.48 -4.28
CA PHE A 60 3.17 -15.90 -4.23
C PHE A 60 2.13 -16.87 -3.68
N LEU A 61 1.18 -16.40 -2.86
CA LEU A 61 0.19 -17.27 -2.21
C LEU A 61 -1.10 -17.51 -3.03
N PRO A 62 -1.65 -16.53 -3.75
CA PRO A 62 -2.90 -16.73 -4.49
C PRO A 62 -2.71 -17.61 -5.72
N ASP A 63 -3.73 -18.42 -6.04
CA ASP A 63 -3.72 -19.29 -7.22
C ASP A 63 -4.01 -18.51 -8.51
N THR A 64 -4.63 -17.34 -8.40
CA THR A 64 -5.03 -16.50 -9.55
C THR A 64 -4.80 -15.02 -9.31
N ASN A 65 -4.63 -14.28 -10.40
CA ASN A 65 -4.47 -12.82 -10.36
C ASN A 65 -5.70 -12.09 -9.78
N GLU A 66 -6.91 -12.61 -9.97
CA GLU A 66 -8.11 -11.98 -9.39
C GLU A 66 -8.15 -12.11 -7.87
N GLN A 67 -7.72 -13.24 -7.32
CA GLN A 67 -7.58 -13.43 -5.88
C GLN A 67 -6.46 -12.57 -5.30
N ALA A 68 -5.38 -12.38 -6.06
CA ALA A 68 -4.24 -11.55 -5.66
C ALA A 68 -4.57 -10.05 -5.60
N ALA A 69 -5.37 -9.56 -6.55
CA ALA A 69 -5.52 -8.14 -6.84
C ALA A 69 -5.88 -7.27 -5.61
N PRO A 70 -6.85 -7.62 -4.74
CA PRO A 70 -7.18 -6.76 -3.60
C PRO A 70 -6.00 -6.57 -2.63
N GLY A 71 -5.33 -7.65 -2.26
CA GLY A 71 -4.21 -7.57 -1.32
C GLY A 71 -2.95 -6.96 -1.95
N PHE A 72 -2.72 -7.21 -3.24
CA PHE A 72 -1.63 -6.56 -3.98
C PHE A 72 -1.85 -5.04 -4.08
N THR A 73 -3.06 -4.61 -4.46
CA THR A 73 -3.47 -3.20 -4.47
C THR A 73 -3.30 -2.54 -3.11
N LEU A 74 -3.68 -3.21 -2.02
CA LEU A 74 -3.47 -2.72 -0.64
C LEU A 74 -1.98 -2.48 -0.36
N GLY A 75 -1.13 -3.45 -0.72
CA GLY A 75 0.32 -3.34 -0.54
C GLY A 75 0.91 -2.16 -1.32
N LEU A 76 0.45 -1.94 -2.56
CA LEU A 76 0.91 -0.84 -3.40
C LEU A 76 0.54 0.53 -2.84
N THR A 77 -0.73 0.73 -2.47
CA THR A 77 -1.18 2.05 -1.97
C THR A 77 -0.57 2.37 -0.61
N TRP A 78 -0.37 1.37 0.25
CA TRP A 78 0.36 1.55 1.50
C TRP A 78 1.83 1.88 1.27
N LEU A 79 2.53 1.15 0.40
CA LEU A 79 3.94 1.44 0.08
C LEU A 79 4.10 2.83 -0.55
N ALA A 80 3.17 3.22 -1.43
CA ALA A 80 3.14 4.56 -2.02
C ALA A 80 3.05 5.63 -0.94
N HIS A 81 2.13 5.48 0.02
CA HIS A 81 2.00 6.41 1.14
C HIS A 81 3.30 6.49 1.95
N VAL A 82 3.89 5.36 2.34
CA VAL A 82 5.15 5.34 3.11
C VAL A 82 6.27 6.07 2.35
N ALA A 83 6.37 5.83 1.03
CA ALA A 83 7.37 6.50 0.19
C ALA A 83 7.16 8.02 0.11
N ILE A 84 5.90 8.48 -0.03
CA ILE A 84 5.54 9.91 -0.01
C ILE A 84 5.91 10.52 1.34
N ALA A 85 5.50 9.89 2.44
CA ALA A 85 5.76 10.39 3.79
C ALA A 85 7.27 10.48 4.10
N ARG A 86 8.07 9.52 3.61
CA ARG A 86 9.53 9.56 3.73
C ARG A 86 10.14 10.70 2.91
N ALA A 87 9.67 10.90 1.68
CA ALA A 87 10.14 12.00 0.83
C ALA A 87 9.82 13.36 1.46
N ALA A 88 8.60 13.55 1.95
CA ALA A 88 8.17 14.79 2.60
C ALA A 88 9.02 15.13 3.84
N ARG A 89 9.37 14.13 4.67
CA ARG A 89 10.26 14.36 5.83
C ARG A 89 11.68 14.75 5.41
N LYS A 90 12.20 14.19 4.32
CA LYS A 90 13.53 14.53 3.81
C LYS A 90 13.58 15.98 3.30
N SER A 91 12.49 16.50 2.73
CA SER A 91 12.41 17.87 2.22
C SER A 91 12.25 18.93 3.32
N ALA A 92 11.90 18.55 4.54
CA ALA A 92 11.68 19.44 5.68
C ALA A 92 12.88 19.52 6.65
N ALA A 93 13.96 18.80 6.36
CA ALA A 93 15.22 18.75 7.12
C ALA A 93 16.33 19.41 6.30
#